data_AF-A0A2T2UC20-F1
#
_entry.id   AF-A0A2T2UC20-F1
#
_cell.length_a   1.000
_cell.length_b   1.000
_cell.length_c   1.000
_cell.angle_alpha   90.00
_cell.angle_beta   90.00
_cell.angle_gamma   90.00
#
_symmetry.space_group_name_H-M   'P 1'
#
loop_
_entity.id
_entity.type
_entity.pdbx_description
1 polymer ?
#
loop_
_entity_poly.entity_id
_entity_poly.type
_entity_poly.pdbx_seq_one_letter_code
_entity_poly.pdbx_strand_id
1 'polypeptide(L)'
;ERAGTDNGPTDYVVGEVGRENSNWYKVRIPVREFKRRVGNIDNFTSIQSIRMWTTGHAAPVTMRFAELEMVGSQWRTSDPVAQQPVNDDILMRQDSTTNLRVASINNEENPNYKAPAGAIVSRQRTAQGVQQQNREQALLLNANKLGPGQQRGIFKTFQQGLDLLKYSNLRMYTHAHGRSNDPQEKQKIRENLRLFVRLGGDETEDYYEYEQPLKPSDVPGTEGGTPLWYDDFEMNLVLSALSQLKTARSQLGVPLDTTFSSDQIDLPLDAAPEGARLKVRGTPSLNQVNTVVIGVRHAKDPNENPGAPVLRDIEVWVNELRVSGFDNQKGWATTTSANVSLADLADIQGNFQRKTDGFGSLSSTLDERRKNN
;
A
#
# COMPACT_ATOMS: atom_id res chain seq x y z
N GLU A 1 -17.48 -17.97 21.45
CA GLU A 1 -16.98 -16.84 22.26
C GLU A 1 -16.54 -15.62 21.44
N ARG A 2 -15.64 -15.69 20.44
CA ARG A 2 -15.27 -14.49 19.64
C ARG A 2 -16.25 -14.09 18.52
N ALA A 3 -17.05 -15.02 18.02
CA ALA A 3 -17.99 -14.78 16.91
C ALA A 3 -19.18 -13.84 17.25
N GLY A 4 -19.37 -13.44 18.52
CA GLY A 4 -20.49 -12.58 18.93
C GLY A 4 -20.23 -11.08 18.79
N THR A 5 -19.00 -10.67 18.47
CA THR A 5 -18.58 -9.26 18.33
C THR A 5 -17.99 -8.92 16.96
N ASP A 6 -17.93 -9.92 16.07
CA ASP A 6 -17.19 -9.91 14.81
C ASP A 6 -18.21 -9.82 13.64
N ASN A 7 -18.12 -8.80 12.79
CA ASN A 7 -19.05 -8.50 11.68
C ASN A 7 -18.35 -8.04 10.38
N GLY A 8 -17.03 -8.15 10.27
CA GLY A 8 -16.22 -7.56 9.20
C GLY A 8 -15.35 -8.54 8.38
N PRO A 9 -14.87 -8.12 7.19
CA PRO A 9 -14.04 -8.91 6.29
C PRO A 9 -12.68 -9.37 6.84
N THR A 10 -12.27 -8.86 8.01
CA THR A 10 -11.04 -9.22 8.71
C THR A 10 -11.25 -10.21 9.87
N ASP A 11 -12.47 -10.70 10.04
CA ASP A 11 -12.86 -11.50 11.19
C ASP A 11 -12.76 -13.01 10.95
N TYR A 12 -12.89 -13.78 12.02
CA TYR A 12 -12.88 -15.24 11.96
C TYR A 12 -14.03 -15.78 11.10
N VAL A 13 -15.17 -15.11 11.08
CA VAL A 13 -16.30 -15.36 10.17
C VAL A 13 -16.55 -14.08 9.39
N VAL A 14 -16.34 -14.14 8.08
CA VAL A 14 -16.19 -13.01 7.15
C VAL A 14 -17.53 -12.65 6.49
N GLY A 15 -18.53 -13.52 6.57
CA GLY A 15 -19.89 -13.27 6.08
C GLY A 15 -20.59 -14.50 5.49
N GLU A 16 -21.88 -14.34 5.20
CA GLU A 16 -22.69 -15.27 4.41
C GLU A 16 -22.56 -14.95 2.92
N VAL A 17 -22.28 -15.97 2.11
CA VAL A 17 -22.18 -15.88 0.66
C VAL A 17 -23.24 -16.83 0.07
N GLY A 18 -24.39 -16.32 -0.34
CA GLY A 18 -25.45 -17.18 -0.88
C GLY A 18 -26.71 -16.44 -1.30
N ARG A 19 -27.51 -17.08 -2.15
CA ARG A 19 -28.92 -16.72 -2.40
C ARG A 19 -29.82 -17.77 -1.72
N GLU A 20 -31.06 -17.41 -1.44
CA GLU A 20 -32.07 -18.18 -0.69
C GLU A 20 -31.86 -19.71 -0.73
N ASN A 21 -31.71 -20.32 0.46
CA ASN A 21 -31.54 -21.76 0.76
C ASN A 21 -30.14 -22.39 0.63
N SER A 22 -29.05 -21.63 0.56
CA SER A 22 -27.69 -22.18 0.76
C SER A 22 -26.72 -21.14 1.33
N ASN A 23 -26.62 -21.10 2.66
CA ASN A 23 -25.76 -20.16 3.38
C ASN A 23 -24.32 -20.71 3.38
N TRP A 24 -23.46 -20.26 2.46
CA TRP A 24 -22.02 -20.49 2.61
C TRP A 24 -21.45 -19.47 3.59
N TYR A 25 -20.54 -19.92 4.44
CA TYR A 25 -19.85 -19.05 5.38
C TYR A 25 -18.39 -18.97 5.01
N LYS A 26 -17.87 -17.74 4.85
CA LYS A 26 -16.44 -17.52 4.67
C LYS A 26 -15.77 -17.39 6.04
N VAL A 27 -14.71 -18.16 6.26
CA VAL A 27 -13.98 -18.19 7.55
C VAL A 27 -12.52 -17.87 7.29
N ARG A 28 -11.95 -16.87 7.99
CA ARG A 28 -10.54 -16.49 7.88
C ARG A 28 -9.86 -16.60 9.24
N ILE A 29 -8.88 -17.48 9.37
CA ILE A 29 -8.21 -17.74 10.65
C ILE A 29 -6.79 -17.14 10.61
N PRO A 30 -6.50 -16.08 11.39
CA PRO A 30 -5.14 -15.56 11.52
C PRO A 30 -4.24 -16.59 12.21
N VAL A 31 -3.29 -17.16 11.48
CA VAL A 31 -2.43 -18.24 11.98
C VAL A 31 -1.53 -17.82 13.16
N ARG A 32 -1.27 -16.51 13.30
CA ARG A 32 -0.46 -15.95 14.40
C ARG A 32 -1.25 -15.70 15.68
N GLU A 33 -2.58 -15.67 15.63
CA GLU A 33 -3.44 -15.45 16.81
C GLU A 33 -3.95 -16.79 17.40
N PHE A 34 -3.04 -17.72 17.67
CA PHE A 34 -3.41 -19.03 18.20
C PHE A 34 -3.85 -18.95 19.67
N LYS A 35 -4.79 -19.82 20.07
CA LYS A 35 -5.22 -19.93 21.48
C LYS A 35 -4.31 -20.79 22.35
N ARG A 36 -3.59 -21.74 21.74
CA ARG A 36 -2.77 -22.73 22.46
C ARG A 36 -1.51 -23.06 21.66
N ARG A 37 -0.35 -22.95 22.31
CA ARG A 37 0.94 -23.50 21.85
C ARG A 37 1.13 -24.88 22.47
N VAL A 38 1.46 -25.88 21.67
CA VAL A 38 1.83 -27.22 22.14
C VAL A 38 3.27 -27.48 21.72
N GLY A 39 4.12 -27.86 22.67
CA GLY A 39 5.56 -28.01 22.44
C GLY A 39 6.30 -26.67 22.27
N ASN A 40 7.53 -26.75 21.73
CA ASN A 40 8.47 -25.63 21.71
C ASN A 40 8.55 -24.93 20.34
N ILE A 41 7.44 -24.72 19.65
CA ILE A 41 7.43 -23.97 18.37
C ILE A 41 7.68 -22.47 18.59
N ASP A 42 8.80 -21.94 18.07
CA ASP A 42 9.14 -20.52 18.25
C ASP A 42 8.56 -19.62 17.16
N ASN A 43 8.43 -20.12 15.93
CA ASN A 43 7.90 -19.36 14.81
C ASN A 43 7.30 -20.28 13.73
N PHE A 44 6.74 -19.66 12.69
CA PHE A 44 6.07 -20.35 11.57
C PHE A 44 6.98 -20.51 10.34
N THR A 45 8.32 -20.49 10.50
CA THR A 45 9.25 -20.61 9.35
C THR A 45 9.27 -22.00 8.72
N SER A 46 8.99 -23.04 9.51
CA SER A 46 8.94 -24.42 9.04
C SER A 46 7.67 -25.11 9.54
N ILE A 47 6.60 -25.02 8.74
CA ILE A 47 5.33 -25.71 8.98
C ILE A 47 5.20 -26.84 7.96
N GLN A 48 5.15 -28.09 8.43
CA GLN A 48 5.13 -29.28 7.57
C GLN A 48 3.74 -29.88 7.38
N SER A 49 2.82 -29.65 8.32
CA SER A 49 1.49 -30.27 8.28
C SER A 49 0.45 -29.41 8.94
N ILE A 50 -0.79 -29.58 8.50
CA ILE A 50 -1.99 -28.98 9.08
C ILE A 50 -2.92 -30.13 9.44
N ARG A 51 -3.51 -30.09 10.62
CA ARG A 51 -4.49 -31.07 11.07
C ARG A 51 -5.75 -30.34 11.51
N MET A 52 -6.89 -30.75 10.97
CA MET A 52 -8.21 -30.29 11.39
C MET A 52 -8.95 -31.44 12.07
N TRP A 53 -9.58 -31.16 13.20
CA TRP A 53 -10.51 -32.06 13.88
C TRP A 53 -11.59 -31.24 14.54
N THR A 54 -12.76 -31.84 14.76
CA THR A 54 -13.90 -31.19 15.37
C THR A 54 -14.39 -32.04 16.54
N THR A 55 -15.00 -31.40 17.55
CA THR A 55 -15.46 -32.05 18.77
C THR A 55 -16.72 -31.35 19.26
N GLY A 56 -17.47 -31.96 20.18
CA GLY A 56 -18.68 -31.37 20.76
C GLY A 56 -19.95 -31.50 19.91
N HIS A 57 -19.99 -32.41 18.93
CA HIS A 57 -21.19 -32.65 18.13
C HIS A 57 -22.19 -33.51 18.88
N ALA A 58 -23.44 -33.05 18.99
CA ALA A 58 -24.54 -33.84 19.57
C ALA A 58 -25.11 -34.91 18.62
N ALA A 59 -24.87 -34.75 17.32
CA ALA A 59 -25.30 -35.65 16.25
C ALA A 59 -24.24 -35.64 15.11
N PRO A 60 -24.27 -36.59 14.16
CA PRO A 60 -23.37 -36.57 13.02
C PRO A 60 -23.47 -35.25 12.24
N VAL A 61 -22.33 -34.65 11.92
CA VAL A 61 -22.24 -33.39 11.15
C VAL A 61 -21.47 -33.64 9.86
N THR A 62 -22.02 -33.15 8.75
CA THR A 62 -21.33 -33.07 7.46
C THR A 62 -20.87 -31.64 7.23
N MET A 63 -19.56 -31.43 7.13
CA MET A 63 -18.99 -30.13 6.76
C MET A 63 -18.59 -30.16 5.29
N ARG A 64 -19.02 -29.15 4.53
CA ARG A 64 -18.68 -28.97 3.12
C ARG A 64 -17.84 -27.72 2.98
N PHE A 65 -16.69 -27.85 2.35
CA PHE A 65 -15.80 -26.73 2.05
C PHE A 65 -15.85 -26.53 0.54
N ALA A 66 -16.27 -25.35 0.09
CA ALA A 66 -16.13 -24.97 -1.31
C ALA A 66 -14.64 -24.82 -1.66
N GLU A 67 -13.90 -24.19 -0.75
CA GLU A 67 -12.47 -23.99 -0.84
C GLU A 67 -11.87 -24.03 0.57
N LEU A 68 -10.68 -24.62 0.69
CA LEU A 68 -9.87 -24.62 1.90
C LEU A 68 -8.43 -24.38 1.49
N GLU A 69 -7.98 -23.14 1.64
CA GLU A 69 -6.66 -22.71 1.21
C GLU A 69 -5.89 -22.01 2.33
N MET A 70 -4.55 -21.99 2.19
CA MET A 70 -3.69 -21.12 2.96
C MET A 70 -3.36 -19.90 2.12
N VAL A 71 -3.80 -18.73 2.57
CA VAL A 71 -3.54 -17.47 1.87
C VAL A 71 -2.39 -16.74 2.56
N GLY A 72 -1.34 -16.44 1.79
CA GLY A 72 -0.23 -15.60 2.22
C GLY A 72 -0.39 -14.16 1.73
N SER A 73 -0.20 -13.19 2.60
CA SER A 73 -0.08 -11.78 2.21
C SER A 73 1.39 -11.40 2.03
N GLN A 74 1.70 -10.69 0.95
CA GLN A 74 3.01 -10.03 0.76
C GLN A 74 3.15 -8.78 1.64
N TRP A 75 2.01 -8.23 2.08
CA TRP A 75 1.95 -7.11 3.01
C TRP A 75 1.87 -7.60 4.44
N ARG A 76 2.73 -7.05 5.31
CA ARG A 76 2.86 -7.44 6.71
C ARG A 76 2.63 -6.26 7.63
N THR A 77 2.02 -6.46 8.78
CA THR A 77 1.92 -5.42 9.82
C THR A 77 3.31 -4.99 10.29
N SER A 78 3.50 -3.69 10.47
CA SER A 78 4.74 -3.10 10.97
C SER A 78 4.60 -2.71 12.44
N ASP A 79 5.31 -3.43 13.32
CA ASP A 79 5.46 -3.04 14.72
C ASP A 79 6.32 -1.76 14.87
N PRO A 80 7.43 -1.57 14.13
CA PRO A 80 8.20 -0.32 14.17
C PRO A 80 7.36 0.92 13.86
N VAL A 81 6.56 0.89 12.79
CA VAL A 81 5.66 2.00 12.43
C VAL A 81 4.65 2.26 13.54
N ALA A 82 4.14 1.21 14.20
CA ALA A 82 3.18 1.33 15.29
C ALA A 82 3.76 1.96 16.57
N GLN A 83 5.09 1.90 16.74
CA GLN A 83 5.83 2.46 17.88
C GLN A 83 6.41 3.86 17.59
N GLN A 84 6.38 4.30 16.33
CA GLN A 84 6.85 5.62 15.95
C GLN A 84 5.74 6.67 16.18
N PRO A 85 6.04 7.79 16.87
CA PRO A 85 5.08 8.87 17.01
C PRO A 85 4.77 9.51 15.66
N VAL A 86 3.59 10.11 15.54
CA VAL A 86 3.16 10.78 14.29
C VAL A 86 4.04 11.99 13.95
N ASN A 87 4.55 12.67 14.99
CA ASN A 87 5.53 13.75 14.92
C ASN A 87 6.57 13.53 16.03
N ASP A 88 7.81 13.99 15.83
CA ASP A 88 8.92 13.73 16.77
C ASP A 88 8.69 14.31 18.18
N ASP A 89 7.85 15.35 18.30
CA ASP A 89 7.51 15.99 19.59
C ASP A 89 6.37 15.29 20.36
N ILE A 90 5.74 14.27 19.77
CA ILE A 90 4.59 13.58 20.38
C ILE A 90 5.09 12.41 21.23
N LEU A 91 4.77 12.44 22.53
CA LEU A 91 4.92 11.28 23.39
C LEU A 91 3.79 10.28 23.11
N MET A 92 4.13 9.12 22.57
CA MET A 92 3.16 8.03 22.41
C MET A 92 2.75 7.48 23.77
N ARG A 93 1.45 7.25 23.96
CA ARG A 93 0.98 6.46 25.09
C ARG A 93 1.44 5.01 24.93
N GLN A 94 2.18 4.51 25.92
CA GLN A 94 2.74 3.16 25.96
C GLN A 94 1.67 2.05 26.06
N ASP A 95 0.41 2.39 26.36
CA ASP A 95 -0.74 1.50 26.57
C ASP A 95 -1.66 1.37 25.34
N SER A 96 -1.12 1.49 24.12
CA SER A 96 -1.92 1.47 22.89
C SER A 96 -2.60 0.11 22.66
N THR A 97 -3.92 0.06 22.87
CA THR A 97 -4.77 -1.10 22.51
C THR A 97 -5.16 -1.15 21.03
N THR A 98 -4.54 -0.31 20.19
CA THR A 98 -4.87 -0.14 18.78
C THR A 98 -4.38 -1.33 17.99
N ASN A 99 -5.31 -1.98 17.29
CA ASN A 99 -5.05 -3.13 16.45
C ASN A 99 -5.27 -2.79 14.99
N LEU A 100 -4.38 -3.31 14.13
CA LEU A 100 -4.52 -3.28 12.69
C LEU A 100 -4.64 -4.71 12.18
N ARG A 101 -5.74 -4.99 11.47
CA ARG A 101 -5.91 -6.24 10.72
C ARG A 101 -5.75 -5.95 9.23
N VAL A 102 -5.12 -6.86 8.52
CA VAL A 102 -4.93 -6.78 7.07
C VAL A 102 -5.59 -7.98 6.39
N ALA A 103 -6.33 -7.71 5.32
CA ALA A 103 -6.94 -8.74 4.50
C ALA A 103 -6.99 -8.31 3.03
N SER A 104 -7.47 -9.19 2.16
CA SER A 104 -7.88 -8.86 0.80
C SER A 104 -9.40 -8.85 0.69
N ILE A 105 -9.91 -7.98 -0.18
CA ILE A 105 -11.31 -7.94 -0.60
C ILE A 105 -11.35 -8.01 -2.13
N ASN A 106 -12.29 -8.75 -2.71
CA ASN A 106 -12.29 -9.01 -4.14
C ASN A 106 -13.71 -9.16 -4.72
N ASN A 107 -13.80 -9.06 -6.04
CA ASN A 107 -15.05 -9.08 -6.79
C ASN A 107 -15.72 -10.46 -6.91
N GLU A 108 -15.07 -11.54 -6.49
CA GLU A 108 -15.61 -12.92 -6.57
C GLU A 108 -16.20 -13.38 -5.23
N GLU A 109 -15.55 -13.04 -4.12
CA GLU A 109 -15.91 -13.46 -2.76
C GLU A 109 -16.67 -12.39 -1.98
N ASN A 110 -16.72 -11.14 -2.46
CA ASN A 110 -17.37 -10.03 -1.78
C ASN A 110 -18.35 -9.30 -2.72
N PRO A 111 -19.67 -9.56 -2.64
CA PRO A 111 -20.64 -9.04 -3.60
C PRO A 111 -20.78 -7.50 -3.58
N ASN A 112 -20.44 -6.88 -2.45
CA ASN A 112 -20.50 -5.43 -2.28
C ASN A 112 -19.23 -4.71 -2.78
N TYR A 113 -18.20 -5.47 -3.14
CA TYR A 113 -16.97 -4.92 -3.70
C TYR A 113 -17.13 -4.69 -5.20
N LYS A 114 -16.85 -3.46 -5.63
CA LYS A 114 -16.81 -3.08 -7.05
C LYS A 114 -15.41 -2.56 -7.35
N ALA A 115 -14.77 -3.04 -8.40
CA ALA A 115 -13.46 -2.55 -8.84
C ALA A 115 -13.53 -1.04 -9.19
N PRO A 116 -12.43 -0.29 -8.99
CA PRO A 116 -12.33 1.07 -9.52
C PRO A 116 -12.57 1.10 -11.04
N ALA A 117 -13.23 2.14 -11.56
CA ALA A 117 -13.60 2.19 -12.97
C ALA A 117 -12.41 2.12 -13.94
N GLY A 118 -11.23 2.60 -13.50
CA GLY A 118 -9.99 2.54 -14.26
C GLY A 118 -9.10 1.32 -13.98
N ALA A 119 -9.53 0.40 -13.11
CA ALA A 119 -8.71 -0.75 -12.74
C ALA A 119 -8.54 -1.73 -13.91
N ILE A 120 -7.32 -2.21 -14.11
CA ILE A 120 -6.96 -3.12 -15.20
C ILE A 120 -7.21 -4.56 -14.75
N VAL A 121 -8.36 -5.10 -15.14
CA VAL A 121 -8.68 -6.51 -14.92
C VAL A 121 -8.10 -7.35 -16.05
N SER A 122 -7.04 -8.10 -15.74
CA SER A 122 -6.42 -9.04 -16.68
C SER A 122 -7.41 -10.14 -17.11
N ARG A 123 -7.31 -10.56 -18.37
CA ARG A 123 -8.14 -11.65 -18.93
C ARG A 123 -7.24 -12.83 -19.25
N GLN A 124 -7.65 -14.01 -18.82
CA GLN A 124 -7.01 -15.27 -19.18
C GLN A 124 -7.87 -16.03 -20.19
N ARG A 125 -7.23 -16.67 -21.17
CA ARG A 125 -7.90 -17.62 -22.05
C ARG A 125 -7.72 -19.02 -21.48
N THR A 126 -8.82 -19.71 -21.23
CA THR A 126 -8.79 -21.10 -20.77
C THR A 126 -8.33 -22.02 -21.90
N ALA A 127 -7.94 -23.26 -21.56
CA ALA A 127 -7.57 -24.28 -22.54
C ALA A 127 -8.69 -24.59 -23.56
N GLN A 128 -9.94 -24.28 -23.22
CA GLN A 128 -11.12 -24.44 -24.08
C GLN A 128 -11.40 -23.20 -24.95
N GLY A 129 -10.55 -22.18 -24.92
CA GLY A 129 -10.67 -20.96 -25.72
C GLY A 129 -11.59 -19.89 -25.14
N VAL A 130 -12.25 -20.15 -24.00
CA VAL A 130 -13.11 -19.21 -23.29
C VAL A 130 -12.26 -18.13 -22.63
N GLN A 131 -12.62 -16.86 -22.81
CA GLN A 131 -12.01 -15.77 -22.05
C GLN A 131 -12.67 -15.66 -20.67
N GLN A 132 -11.86 -15.64 -19.63
CA GLN A 132 -12.26 -15.43 -18.25
C GLN A 132 -11.52 -14.20 -17.71
N GLN A 133 -12.23 -13.34 -16.99
CA GLN A 133 -11.59 -12.26 -16.24
C GLN A 133 -10.93 -12.84 -14.99
N ASN A 134 -9.71 -12.39 -14.70
CA ASN A 134 -9.04 -12.74 -13.45
C ASN A 134 -9.69 -12.00 -12.28
N ARG A 135 -9.55 -12.58 -11.09
CA ARG A 135 -9.96 -11.98 -9.83
C ARG A 135 -9.30 -10.61 -9.64
N GLU A 136 -10.12 -9.60 -9.37
CA GLU A 136 -9.69 -8.24 -9.06
C GLU A 136 -9.78 -8.06 -7.53
N GLN A 137 -8.71 -7.57 -6.90
CA GLN A 137 -8.60 -7.55 -5.45
C GLN A 137 -7.94 -6.26 -4.94
N ALA A 138 -8.50 -5.72 -3.86
CA ALA A 138 -7.92 -4.62 -3.10
C ALA A 138 -7.37 -5.10 -1.75
N LEU A 139 -6.46 -4.32 -1.19
CA LEU A 139 -5.92 -4.50 0.15
C LEU A 139 -6.81 -3.78 1.16
N LEU A 140 -7.16 -4.45 2.24
CA LEU A 140 -8.05 -3.95 3.27
C LEU A 140 -7.29 -3.83 4.59
N LEU A 141 -7.29 -2.61 5.14
CA LEU A 141 -6.77 -2.27 6.45
C LEU A 141 -7.95 -1.99 7.37
N ASN A 142 -8.15 -2.82 8.39
CA ASN A 142 -9.12 -2.57 9.46
C ASN A 142 -8.37 -2.06 10.69
N ALA A 143 -8.54 -0.77 10.99
CA ALA A 143 -7.93 -0.12 12.14
C ALA A 143 -8.99 0.06 13.23
N ASN A 144 -8.74 -0.54 14.40
CA ASN A 144 -9.63 -0.40 15.54
C ASN A 144 -8.89 0.21 16.75
N LYS A 145 -9.64 1.05 17.48
CA LYS A 145 -9.19 1.86 18.62
C LYS A 145 -8.05 2.84 18.30
N LEU A 146 -7.95 3.32 17.06
CA LEU A 146 -6.94 4.29 16.64
C LEU A 146 -7.20 5.67 17.28
N GLY A 147 -6.39 6.01 18.28
CA GLY A 147 -6.47 7.27 19.02
C GLY A 147 -5.46 8.33 18.58
N PRO A 148 -5.56 9.56 19.11
CA PRO A 148 -4.65 10.67 18.81
C PRO A 148 -3.17 10.32 18.98
N GLY A 149 -2.33 10.80 18.07
CA GLY A 149 -0.89 10.54 18.05
C GLY A 149 -0.48 9.11 17.68
N GLN A 150 -1.43 8.24 17.32
CA GLN A 150 -1.15 6.86 16.95
C GLN A 150 -1.24 6.63 15.45
N GLN A 151 -0.45 5.67 14.99
CA GLN A 151 -0.45 5.19 13.61
C GLN A 151 -0.30 3.67 13.55
N ARG A 152 -0.76 3.09 12.45
CA ARG A 152 -0.55 1.67 12.13
C ARG A 152 -0.26 1.55 10.64
N GLY A 153 0.66 0.67 10.28
CA GLY A 153 1.03 0.45 8.89
C GLY A 153 1.26 -1.01 8.57
N ILE A 154 1.16 -1.30 7.29
CA ILE A 154 1.64 -2.52 6.68
C ILE A 154 2.78 -2.17 5.71
N PHE A 155 3.72 -3.08 5.55
CA PHE A 155 4.86 -2.89 4.66
C PHE A 155 5.03 -4.07 3.71
N LYS A 156 5.70 -3.77 2.60
CA LYS A 156 6.20 -4.74 1.63
C LYS A 156 7.63 -4.37 1.26
N THR A 157 8.49 -5.39 1.22
CA THR A 157 9.90 -5.25 0.86
C THR A 157 10.13 -5.68 -0.59
N PHE A 158 10.96 -4.93 -1.31
CA PHE A 158 11.42 -5.17 -2.66
C PHE A 158 12.93 -5.44 -2.63
N GLN A 159 13.32 -6.71 -2.74
CA GLN A 159 14.70 -7.15 -2.58
C GLN A 159 15.67 -6.52 -3.60
N GLN A 160 15.20 -6.27 -4.83
CA GLN A 160 16.00 -5.65 -5.89
C GLN A 160 15.95 -4.11 -5.86
N GLY A 161 15.12 -3.52 -5.00
CA GLY A 161 14.80 -2.09 -5.02
C GLY A 161 13.90 -1.70 -6.20
N LEU A 162 13.05 -0.69 -6.01
CA LEU A 162 12.28 -0.07 -7.09
C LEU A 162 12.97 1.22 -7.54
N ASP A 163 13.12 1.39 -8.85
CA ASP A 163 13.57 2.64 -9.46
C ASP A 163 12.37 3.47 -9.94
N LEU A 164 12.01 4.48 -9.14
CA LEU A 164 10.89 5.38 -9.40
C LEU A 164 11.31 6.62 -10.20
N LEU A 165 12.60 6.85 -10.46
CA LEU A 165 13.09 8.05 -11.17
C LEU A 165 12.63 8.13 -12.64
N LYS A 166 12.10 7.04 -13.17
CA LYS A 166 11.63 6.94 -14.56
C LYS A 166 10.18 7.39 -14.73
N TYR A 167 9.47 7.63 -13.62
CA TYR A 167 8.05 7.93 -13.61
C TYR A 167 7.78 9.31 -13.02
N SER A 168 6.72 9.94 -13.49
CA SER A 168 6.30 11.27 -13.00
C SER A 168 5.42 11.15 -11.78
N ASN A 169 4.52 10.16 -11.74
CA ASN A 169 3.51 10.04 -10.70
C ASN A 169 3.41 8.65 -10.11
N LEU A 170 3.12 8.58 -8.81
CA LEU A 170 2.65 7.38 -8.11
C LEU A 170 1.18 7.58 -7.73
N ARG A 171 0.32 6.62 -8.10
CA ARG A 171 -1.14 6.69 -7.92
C ARG A 171 -1.66 5.47 -7.20
N MET A 172 -2.75 5.63 -6.44
CA MET A 172 -3.43 4.53 -5.76
C MET A 172 -4.90 4.90 -5.50
N TYR A 173 -5.82 3.97 -5.77
CA TYR A 173 -7.21 4.14 -5.40
C TYR A 173 -7.37 3.98 -3.90
N THR A 174 -8.20 4.83 -3.29
CA THR A 174 -8.47 4.79 -1.85
C THR A 174 -9.98 4.80 -1.59
N HIS A 175 -10.37 4.09 -0.54
CA HIS A 175 -11.73 4.02 -0.04
C HIS A 175 -11.66 3.94 1.48
N ALA A 176 -12.61 4.58 2.18
CA ALA A 176 -12.69 4.49 3.63
C ALA A 176 -14.14 4.55 4.11
N HIS A 177 -14.50 3.70 5.06
CA HIS A 177 -15.78 3.77 5.76
C HIS A 177 -15.64 3.41 7.25
N GLY A 178 -16.62 3.85 8.04
CA GLY A 178 -16.76 3.46 9.44
C GLY A 178 -17.71 2.29 9.60
N ARG A 179 -18.21 2.07 10.82
CA ARG A 179 -19.12 0.98 11.16
C ARG A 179 -20.56 1.24 10.73
N SER A 180 -20.91 2.52 10.55
CA SER A 180 -22.26 2.94 10.18
C SER A 180 -22.23 4.17 9.27
N ASN A 181 -23.38 4.47 8.68
CA ASN A 181 -23.60 5.67 7.86
C ASN A 181 -23.95 6.92 8.69
N ASP A 182 -23.81 6.87 10.03
CA ASP A 182 -24.06 8.01 10.91
C ASP A 182 -23.21 9.23 10.48
N PRO A 183 -23.83 10.40 10.22
CA PRO A 183 -23.12 11.63 9.90
C PRO A 183 -22.02 11.99 10.92
N GLN A 184 -22.22 11.71 12.20
CA GLN A 184 -21.20 11.96 13.23
C GLN A 184 -19.99 11.04 13.08
N GLU A 185 -20.21 9.78 12.72
CA GLU A 185 -19.11 8.84 12.47
C GLU A 185 -18.31 9.25 11.23
N LYS A 186 -18.99 9.62 10.15
CA LYS A 186 -18.34 10.17 8.95
C LYS A 186 -17.55 11.44 9.27
N GLN A 187 -18.09 12.35 10.09
CA GLN A 187 -17.38 13.55 10.48
C GLN A 187 -16.10 13.23 11.26
N LYS A 188 -16.15 12.27 12.20
CA LYS A 188 -14.97 11.82 12.94
C LYS A 188 -13.88 11.29 11.99
N ILE A 189 -14.25 10.48 11.00
CA ILE A 189 -13.30 9.96 10.00
C ILE A 189 -12.68 11.11 9.20
N ARG A 190 -13.50 12.02 8.67
CA ARG A 190 -13.05 13.15 7.84
C ARG A 190 -12.01 14.03 8.57
N GLU A 191 -12.27 14.34 9.84
CA GLU A 191 -11.43 15.24 10.63
C GLU A 191 -10.16 14.56 11.18
N ASN A 192 -10.20 13.25 11.41
CA ASN A 192 -9.20 12.58 12.24
C ASN A 192 -8.44 11.46 11.54
N LEU A 193 -8.92 10.89 10.44
CA LEU A 193 -8.22 9.82 9.74
C LEU A 193 -7.33 10.38 8.63
N ARG A 194 -6.09 9.90 8.56
CA ARG A 194 -5.18 10.13 7.43
C ARG A 194 -4.65 8.80 6.90
N LEU A 195 -4.57 8.69 5.58
CA LEU A 195 -3.75 7.68 4.90
C LEU A 195 -2.32 8.21 4.82
N PHE A 196 -1.33 7.35 5.03
CA PHE A 196 0.04 7.66 4.67
C PHE A 196 0.69 6.52 3.89
N VAL A 197 1.60 6.87 2.97
CA VAL A 197 2.40 5.93 2.19
C VAL A 197 3.86 6.33 2.31
N ARG A 198 4.73 5.40 2.73
CA ARG A 198 6.18 5.61 2.78
C ARG A 198 6.89 4.88 1.66
N LEU A 199 7.92 5.52 1.12
CA LEU A 199 8.81 5.00 0.08
C LEU A 199 10.25 5.24 0.55
N GLY A 200 11.02 4.19 0.79
CA GLY A 200 12.37 4.37 1.32
C GLY A 200 13.21 3.10 1.41
N GLY A 201 14.32 3.20 2.13
CA GLY A 201 15.18 2.08 2.48
C GLY A 201 14.54 1.18 3.54
N ASP A 202 13.87 1.80 4.52
CA ASP A 202 13.25 1.11 5.66
C ASP A 202 11.87 1.69 6.01
N GLU A 203 11.32 1.22 7.13
CA GLU A 203 9.97 1.54 7.57
C GLU A 203 9.87 2.84 8.38
N THR A 204 10.96 3.31 9.03
CA THR A 204 10.89 4.35 10.11
C THR A 204 12.02 5.37 10.16
N GLU A 205 13.19 5.13 9.57
CA GLU A 205 14.35 6.03 9.64
C GLU A 205 14.70 6.67 8.30
N ASP A 206 14.56 5.94 7.19
CA ASP A 206 14.94 6.40 5.86
C ASP A 206 13.79 6.30 4.87
N TYR A 207 12.95 7.35 4.81
CA TYR A 207 11.76 7.37 3.96
C TYR A 207 11.32 8.75 3.48
N TYR A 208 10.72 8.76 2.29
CA TYR A 208 9.74 9.76 1.89
C TYR A 208 8.37 9.31 2.34
N GLU A 209 7.52 10.24 2.74
CA GLU A 209 6.13 9.96 3.12
C GLU A 209 5.18 10.89 2.39
N TYR A 210 4.13 10.30 1.84
CA TYR A 210 2.94 11.01 1.38
C TYR A 210 1.83 10.79 2.39
N GLU A 211 1.13 11.85 2.79
CA GLU A 211 -0.05 11.76 3.66
C GLU A 211 -1.22 12.50 3.01
N GLN A 212 -2.43 11.95 3.11
CA GLN A 212 -3.65 12.62 2.66
C GLN A 212 -4.84 12.38 3.61
N PRO A 213 -5.83 13.28 3.65
CA PRO A 213 -7.16 12.96 4.18
C PRO A 213 -7.87 11.91 3.34
N LEU A 214 -8.79 11.20 3.98
CA LEU A 214 -9.68 10.23 3.34
C LEU A 214 -11.11 10.74 3.39
N LYS A 215 -11.86 10.49 2.31
CA LYS A 215 -13.29 10.79 2.24
C LYS A 215 -14.10 9.58 2.70
N PRO A 216 -14.88 9.70 3.80
CA PRO A 216 -15.72 8.61 4.25
C PRO A 216 -16.88 8.36 3.27
N SER A 217 -16.98 7.14 2.77
CA SER A 217 -18.12 6.66 1.98
C SER A 217 -19.21 6.07 2.88
N ASP A 218 -20.33 5.68 2.27
CA ASP A 218 -21.25 4.74 2.90
C ASP A 218 -20.61 3.36 3.13
N VAL A 219 -21.13 2.64 4.11
CA VAL A 219 -20.82 1.23 4.38
C VAL A 219 -21.24 0.40 3.15
N PRO A 220 -20.34 -0.40 2.57
CA PRO A 220 -20.63 -1.20 1.38
C PRO A 220 -21.83 -2.16 1.59
N GLY A 221 -22.79 -2.13 0.67
CA GLY A 221 -23.98 -2.98 0.71
C GLY A 221 -25.24 -2.31 1.26
N THR A 222 -25.19 -1.05 1.69
CA THR A 222 -26.39 -0.29 2.08
C THR A 222 -27.11 0.28 0.85
N GLU A 223 -28.45 0.26 0.85
CA GLU A 223 -29.27 0.84 -0.23
C GLU A 223 -28.96 2.32 -0.45
N GLY A 224 -28.86 2.75 -1.71
CA GLY A 224 -28.55 4.14 -2.07
C GLY A 224 -27.10 4.56 -1.82
N GLY A 225 -26.21 3.61 -1.54
CA GLY A 225 -24.81 3.87 -1.18
C GLY A 225 -24.02 4.67 -2.22
N THR A 226 -23.14 5.53 -1.73
CA THR A 226 -22.19 6.30 -2.52
C THR A 226 -21.18 5.43 -3.29
N PRO A 227 -20.53 5.96 -4.35
CA PRO A 227 -19.40 5.29 -4.99
C PRO A 227 -18.32 4.87 -3.99
N LEU A 228 -17.73 3.68 -4.17
CA LEU A 228 -16.63 3.20 -3.32
C LEU A 228 -15.36 4.03 -3.54
N TRP A 229 -15.07 4.37 -4.80
CA TRP A 229 -13.85 5.05 -5.20
C TRP A 229 -14.19 6.48 -5.62
N TYR A 230 -13.63 7.45 -4.92
CA TYR A 230 -13.77 8.87 -5.26
C TYR A 230 -12.52 9.34 -5.98
N ASP A 231 -12.68 9.77 -7.22
CA ASP A 231 -11.56 10.25 -8.05
C ASP A 231 -10.79 11.39 -7.38
N ASP A 232 -11.49 12.33 -6.74
CA ASP A 232 -10.89 13.47 -6.02
C ASP A 232 -10.16 13.08 -4.72
N PHE A 233 -10.25 11.82 -4.29
CA PHE A 233 -9.56 11.28 -3.11
C PHE A 233 -8.66 10.08 -3.45
N GLU A 234 -8.40 9.84 -4.74
CA GLU A 234 -7.29 8.99 -5.15
C GLU A 234 -5.97 9.59 -4.68
N MET A 235 -5.05 8.73 -4.24
CA MET A 235 -3.67 9.15 -4.07
C MET A 235 -3.08 9.47 -5.42
N ASN A 236 -2.47 10.64 -5.53
CA ASN A 236 -1.71 11.04 -6.69
C ASN A 236 -0.52 11.90 -6.27
N LEU A 237 0.67 11.28 -6.28
CA LEU A 237 1.92 11.88 -5.86
C LEU A 237 2.77 12.18 -7.09
N VAL A 238 3.09 13.45 -7.30
CA VAL A 238 4.13 13.88 -8.24
C VAL A 238 5.50 13.56 -7.62
N LEU A 239 6.23 12.59 -8.18
CA LEU A 239 7.46 12.07 -7.57
C LEU A 239 8.57 13.11 -7.46
N SER A 240 8.63 14.08 -8.36
CA SER A 240 9.62 15.18 -8.30
C SER A 240 9.44 16.07 -7.07
N ALA A 241 8.22 16.16 -6.51
CA ALA A 241 7.95 16.92 -5.28
C ALA A 241 8.73 16.36 -4.08
N LEU A 242 9.00 15.05 -4.05
CA LEU A 242 9.81 14.44 -2.99
C LEU A 242 11.27 14.91 -3.04
N SER A 243 11.86 15.00 -4.24
CA SER A 243 13.20 15.55 -4.43
C SER A 243 13.28 17.03 -4.07
N GLN A 244 12.25 17.80 -4.41
CA GLN A 244 12.14 19.22 -4.03
C GLN A 244 12.05 19.39 -2.51
N LEU A 245 11.24 18.58 -1.81
CA LEU A 245 11.17 18.57 -0.36
C LEU A 245 12.52 18.26 0.31
N LYS A 246 13.22 17.22 -0.17
CA LYS A 246 14.55 16.85 0.36
C LYS A 246 15.57 17.97 0.15
N THR A 247 15.51 18.66 -0.99
CA THR A 247 16.37 19.82 -1.30
C THR A 247 16.05 20.99 -0.37
N ALA A 248 14.77 21.32 -0.18
CA ALA A 248 14.33 22.38 0.72
C ALA A 248 14.78 22.11 2.16
N ARG A 249 14.63 20.87 2.65
CA ARG A 249 15.16 20.46 3.96
C ARG A 249 16.65 20.74 4.08
N SER A 250 17.42 20.33 3.07
CA SER A 250 18.88 20.50 3.06
C SER A 250 19.29 21.97 3.07
N GLN A 251 18.54 22.85 2.39
CA GLN A 251 18.81 24.29 2.36
C GLN A 251 18.51 24.96 3.71
N LEU A 252 17.49 24.47 4.43
CA LEU A 252 17.13 24.94 5.76
C LEU A 252 18.00 24.34 6.88
N GLY A 253 18.89 23.39 6.55
CA GLY A 253 19.81 22.76 7.53
C GLY A 253 19.10 21.90 8.57
N VAL A 254 17.90 21.40 8.27
CA VAL A 254 17.14 20.53 9.20
C VAL A 254 17.84 19.16 9.32
N PRO A 255 18.07 18.65 10.55
CA PRO A 255 18.73 17.37 10.78
C PRO A 255 18.07 16.17 10.10
N LEU A 256 18.87 15.17 9.71
CA LEU A 256 18.41 13.99 8.97
C LEU A 256 17.57 13.03 9.81
N ASP A 257 17.79 13.00 11.12
CA ASP A 257 17.08 12.18 12.11
C ASP A 257 15.72 12.78 12.53
N THR A 258 15.41 13.99 12.05
CA THR A 258 14.12 14.64 12.26
C THR A 258 13.23 14.53 11.02
N THR A 259 11.93 14.43 11.26
CA THR A 259 10.93 14.38 10.19
C THR A 259 10.66 15.80 9.68
N PHE A 260 11.04 16.09 8.44
CA PHE A 260 10.75 17.38 7.81
C PHE A 260 9.47 17.31 6.97
N SER A 261 8.53 18.22 7.20
CA SER A 261 7.21 18.26 6.56
C SER A 261 7.09 19.41 5.56
N SER A 262 6.25 19.24 4.54
CA SER A 262 5.99 20.24 3.50
C SER A 262 5.04 21.36 3.92
N ASP A 263 4.67 21.46 5.20
CA ASP A 263 3.63 22.40 5.68
C ASP A 263 3.94 23.88 5.37
N GLN A 264 5.21 24.21 5.11
CA GLN A 264 5.68 25.57 4.80
C GLN A 264 6.41 25.68 3.44
N ILE A 265 6.35 24.63 2.62
CA ILE A 265 7.06 24.58 1.33
C ILE A 265 6.03 24.50 0.20
N ASP A 266 6.18 25.40 -0.77
CA ASP A 266 5.37 25.35 -2.00
C ASP A 266 5.85 24.18 -2.87
N LEU A 267 5.02 23.15 -2.98
CA LEU A 267 5.29 21.92 -3.74
C LEU A 267 4.12 21.64 -4.68
N PRO A 268 4.36 21.01 -5.85
CA PRO A 268 3.32 20.71 -6.82
C PRO A 268 2.41 19.56 -6.32
N LEU A 269 1.45 19.90 -5.47
CA LEU A 269 0.47 18.98 -4.89
C LEU A 269 -0.94 19.18 -5.45
N ASP A 270 -1.10 19.96 -6.53
CA ASP A 270 -2.39 20.29 -7.15
C ASP A 270 -3.19 19.05 -7.59
N ALA A 271 -2.49 17.95 -7.87
CA ALA A 271 -3.10 16.71 -8.30
C ALA A 271 -3.51 15.78 -7.13
N ALA A 272 -3.10 16.11 -5.90
CA ALA A 272 -3.44 15.40 -4.68
C ALA A 272 -4.69 15.99 -4.02
N PRO A 273 -5.38 15.23 -3.14
CA PRO A 273 -6.51 15.77 -2.38
C PRO A 273 -6.08 16.95 -1.51
N GLU A 274 -6.99 17.92 -1.31
CA GLU A 274 -6.74 19.07 -0.45
C GLU A 274 -6.32 18.61 0.96
N GLY A 275 -5.25 19.19 1.51
CA GLY A 275 -4.68 18.80 2.79
C GLY A 275 -3.70 17.62 2.71
N ALA A 276 -3.34 17.16 1.51
CA ALA A 276 -2.20 16.28 1.32
C ALA A 276 -0.89 16.99 1.67
N ARG A 277 0.07 16.24 2.23
CA ARG A 277 1.39 16.74 2.60
C ARG A 277 2.47 15.69 2.38
N LEU A 278 3.69 16.16 2.23
CA LEU A 278 4.87 15.34 2.07
C LEU A 278 5.76 15.45 3.31
N LYS A 279 6.39 14.34 3.70
CA LYS A 279 7.43 14.34 4.72
C LYS A 279 8.67 13.61 4.22
N VAL A 280 9.82 13.93 4.81
CA VAL A 280 11.08 13.24 4.57
C VAL A 280 11.86 13.08 5.88
N ARG A 281 12.35 11.88 6.14
CA ARG A 281 13.28 11.55 7.22
C ARG A 281 14.44 10.74 6.63
N GLY A 282 15.66 10.96 7.10
CA GLY A 282 16.85 10.30 6.58
C GLY A 282 17.31 10.85 5.22
N THR A 283 17.87 10.00 4.38
CA THR A 283 18.35 10.33 3.03
C THR A 283 17.76 9.41 1.96
N PRO A 284 16.43 9.22 1.91
CA PRO A 284 15.81 8.18 1.08
C PRO A 284 16.09 8.43 -0.39
N SER A 285 16.12 7.34 -1.16
CA SER A 285 16.41 7.40 -2.59
C SER A 285 15.28 6.84 -3.44
N LEU A 286 14.90 7.59 -4.47
CA LEU A 286 13.87 7.18 -5.43
C LEU A 286 14.38 6.14 -6.44
N ASN A 287 15.69 6.00 -6.62
CA ASN A 287 16.27 4.97 -7.49
C ASN A 287 16.33 3.57 -6.86
N GLN A 288 16.18 3.49 -5.54
CA GLN A 288 16.37 2.28 -4.75
C GLN A 288 15.40 2.28 -3.57
N VAL A 289 14.11 2.19 -3.87
CA VAL A 289 13.07 2.03 -2.85
C VAL A 289 12.97 0.54 -2.48
N ASN A 290 13.49 0.17 -1.32
CA ASN A 290 13.45 -1.21 -0.82
C ASN A 290 12.19 -1.51 -0.02
N THR A 291 11.57 -0.49 0.58
CA THR A 291 10.43 -0.66 1.47
C THR A 291 9.32 0.31 1.07
N VAL A 292 8.11 -0.23 0.93
CA VAL A 292 6.88 0.55 0.81
C VAL A 292 6.01 0.28 2.02
N VAL A 293 5.62 1.33 2.73
CA VAL A 293 4.64 1.26 3.84
C VAL A 293 3.34 1.89 3.37
N ILE A 294 2.21 1.28 3.69
CA ILE A 294 0.89 1.89 3.58
C ILE A 294 0.27 1.84 4.98
N GLY A 295 -0.24 2.94 5.48
CA GLY A 295 -0.78 2.98 6.82
C GLY A 295 -1.85 4.03 7.02
N VAL A 296 -2.45 3.98 8.19
CA VAL A 296 -3.44 4.92 8.66
C VAL A 296 -3.01 5.51 9.99
N ARG A 297 -3.31 6.78 10.21
CA ARG A 297 -2.99 7.47 11.45
C ARG A 297 -4.09 8.43 11.87
N HIS A 298 -4.06 8.75 13.16
CA HIS A 298 -4.89 9.80 13.70
C HIS A 298 -4.23 11.16 13.48
N ALA A 299 -4.97 12.13 12.92
CA ALA A 299 -4.47 13.44 12.53
C ALA A 299 -4.16 14.36 13.72
N LYS A 300 -4.81 14.12 14.86
CA LYS A 300 -4.72 14.97 16.06
C LYS A 300 -3.59 14.56 16.99
N ASP A 301 -2.93 15.56 17.56
CA ASP A 301 -1.99 15.42 18.66
C ASP A 301 -2.75 15.24 19.99
N PRO A 302 -2.43 14.22 20.82
CA PRO A 302 -3.09 14.02 22.11
C PRO A 302 -2.90 15.18 23.10
N ASN A 303 -1.80 15.91 23.02
CA ASN A 303 -1.49 17.05 23.90
C ASN A 303 -2.29 18.30 23.50
N GLU A 304 -2.38 18.58 22.20
CA GLU A 304 -3.15 19.73 21.68
C GLU A 304 -4.65 19.46 21.63
N ASN A 305 -5.04 18.18 21.47
CA ASN A 305 -6.42 17.77 21.31
C ASN A 305 -6.77 16.60 22.25
N PRO A 306 -6.76 16.80 23.59
CA PRO A 306 -7.01 15.74 24.56
C PRO A 306 -8.43 15.15 24.49
N GLY A 307 -9.38 15.87 23.90
CA GLY A 307 -10.76 15.42 23.67
C GLY A 307 -11.00 14.76 22.31
N ALA A 308 -9.97 14.57 21.49
CA ALA A 308 -10.14 14.01 20.15
C ALA A 308 -10.65 12.55 20.22
N PRO A 309 -11.62 12.18 19.35
CA PRO A 309 -12.32 10.92 19.46
C PRO A 309 -11.42 9.75 19.02
N VAL A 310 -11.53 8.61 19.71
CA VAL A 310 -10.91 7.36 19.25
C VAL A 310 -11.71 6.79 18.08
N LEU A 311 -11.02 6.51 16.96
CA LEU A 311 -11.60 5.86 15.79
C LEU A 311 -11.69 4.34 16.00
N ARG A 312 -12.82 3.74 15.66
CA ARG A 312 -13.11 2.32 15.93
C ARG A 312 -13.61 1.62 14.68
N ASP A 313 -13.07 0.44 14.43
CA ASP A 313 -13.36 -0.45 13.30
C ASP A 313 -13.48 0.31 11.97
N ILE A 314 -12.47 1.13 11.66
CA ILE A 314 -12.39 1.86 10.40
C ILE A 314 -11.79 0.94 9.34
N GLU A 315 -12.47 0.83 8.22
CA GLU A 315 -11.97 0.10 7.06
C GLU A 315 -11.44 1.06 6.01
N VAL A 316 -10.19 0.83 5.60
CA VAL A 316 -9.55 1.51 4.49
C VAL A 316 -9.17 0.49 3.44
N TRP A 317 -9.69 0.66 2.23
CA TRP A 317 -9.33 -0.19 1.10
C TRP A 317 -8.42 0.60 0.17
N VAL A 318 -7.34 -0.04 -0.27
CA VAL A 318 -6.42 0.53 -1.25
C VAL A 318 -6.24 -0.41 -2.41
N ASN A 319 -6.22 0.15 -3.62
CA ASN A 319 -6.10 -0.63 -4.84
C ASN A 319 -5.17 0.04 -5.86
N GLU A 320 -4.54 -0.77 -6.70
CA GLU A 320 -3.62 -0.38 -7.77
C GLU A 320 -2.61 0.71 -7.38
N LEU A 321 -1.66 0.37 -6.49
CA LEU A 321 -0.47 1.19 -6.31
C LEU A 321 0.38 1.13 -7.59
N ARG A 322 0.25 2.16 -8.43
CA ARG A 322 0.78 2.19 -9.80
C ARG A 322 1.61 3.43 -10.06
N VAL A 323 2.55 3.31 -10.98
CA VAL A 323 3.33 4.44 -11.50
C VAL A 323 2.81 4.88 -12.87
N SER A 324 2.97 6.17 -13.20
CA SER A 324 2.54 6.72 -14.50
C SER A 324 3.40 7.91 -14.93
N GLY A 325 3.24 8.32 -16.20
CA GLY A 325 3.99 9.44 -16.78
C GLY A 325 5.47 9.14 -16.92
N PHE A 326 5.82 8.14 -17.73
CA PHE A 326 7.22 7.81 -17.98
C PHE A 326 7.96 8.98 -18.67
N ASP A 327 9.21 9.22 -18.29
CA ASP A 327 10.07 10.22 -18.91
C ASP A 327 10.46 9.80 -20.35
N ASN A 328 9.68 10.27 -21.33
CA ASN A 328 9.82 9.94 -22.74
C ASN A 328 10.90 10.78 -23.48
N GLN A 329 12.00 11.12 -22.82
CA GLN A 329 13.11 11.81 -23.46
C GLN A 329 13.73 10.96 -24.58
N LYS A 330 13.80 11.54 -25.78
CA LYS A 330 14.40 10.90 -26.96
C LYS A 330 15.91 10.93 -26.83
N GLY A 331 16.54 9.77 -26.72
CA GLY A 331 17.98 9.62 -26.80
C GLY A 331 18.48 9.42 -28.23
N TRP A 332 19.72 9.82 -28.49
CA TRP A 332 20.39 9.55 -29.76
C TRP A 332 21.78 8.95 -29.52
N ALA A 333 22.29 8.28 -30.55
CA ALA A 333 23.64 7.76 -30.58
C ALA A 333 24.29 8.11 -31.90
N THR A 334 25.58 8.43 -31.85
CA THR A 334 26.45 8.49 -33.02
C THR A 334 27.61 7.53 -32.83
N THR A 335 27.92 6.80 -33.88
CA THR A 335 29.12 5.96 -33.96
C THR A 335 29.86 6.37 -35.22
N THR A 336 31.12 6.75 -35.07
CA THR A 336 32.00 7.14 -36.15
C THR A 336 33.19 6.20 -36.15
N SER A 337 33.38 5.46 -37.24
CA SER A 337 34.55 4.61 -37.44
C SER A 337 35.38 5.16 -38.60
N ALA A 338 36.69 5.15 -38.42
CA ALA A 338 37.67 5.56 -39.43
C ALA A 338 38.75 4.48 -39.55
N ASN A 339 38.95 4.00 -40.77
CA ASN A 339 40.03 3.08 -41.11
C ASN A 339 40.89 3.74 -42.16
N VAL A 340 42.16 3.96 -41.84
CA VAL A 340 43.16 4.56 -42.73
C VAL A 340 44.27 3.54 -42.94
N SER A 341 44.44 3.11 -44.18
CA SER A 341 45.52 2.21 -44.58
C SER A 341 46.59 3.00 -45.31
N LEU A 342 47.82 2.97 -44.79
CA LEU A 342 49.01 3.55 -45.41
C LEU A 342 49.83 2.39 -45.98
N ALA A 343 49.87 2.29 -47.32
CA ALA A 343 50.56 1.21 -48.03
C ALA A 343 51.99 1.02 -47.51
N ASP A 344 52.31 -0.23 -47.17
CA ASP A 344 53.62 -0.69 -46.67
C ASP A 344 54.13 -0.04 -45.36
N LEU A 345 53.27 0.72 -44.65
CA LEU A 345 53.66 1.42 -43.42
C LEU A 345 52.80 1.03 -42.20
N ALA A 346 51.48 1.24 -42.25
CA ALA A 346 50.61 1.01 -41.10
C ALA A 346 49.12 1.05 -41.45
N ASP A 347 48.32 0.33 -40.67
CA ASP A 347 46.87 0.47 -40.61
C ASP A 347 46.45 1.15 -39.30
N ILE A 348 45.69 2.24 -39.40
CA ILE A 348 45.15 2.97 -38.26
C ILE A 348 43.63 2.80 -38.27
N GLN A 349 43.10 2.26 -37.18
CA GLN A 349 41.66 2.11 -36.96
C GLN A 349 41.25 2.89 -35.73
N GLY A 350 40.23 3.73 -35.86
CA GLY A 350 39.69 4.54 -34.78
C GLY A 350 38.18 4.46 -34.73
N ASN A 351 37.64 4.29 -33.52
CA ASN A 351 36.20 4.27 -33.28
C ASN A 351 35.84 5.32 -32.23
N PHE A 352 34.92 6.22 -32.57
CA PHE A 352 34.32 7.19 -31.65
C PHE A 352 32.84 6.86 -31.48
N GLN A 353 32.38 6.76 -30.23
CA GLN A 353 30.99 6.47 -29.92
C GLN A 353 30.48 7.46 -28.88
N ARG A 354 29.38 8.16 -29.19
CA ARG A 354 28.67 9.03 -28.24
C ARG A 354 27.19 8.62 -28.19
N LYS A 355 26.66 8.49 -26.98
CA LYS A 355 25.27 8.12 -26.69
C LYS A 355 24.72 9.08 -25.64
N THR A 356 23.49 9.55 -25.80
CA THR A 356 22.80 10.38 -24.79
C THR A 356 21.81 9.56 -23.97
N ASP A 357 21.26 10.19 -22.94
CA ASP A 357 20.23 9.59 -22.09
C ASP A 357 18.98 9.22 -22.89
N GLY A 358 18.36 8.11 -22.53
CA GLY A 358 17.21 7.55 -23.22
C GLY A 358 17.56 6.69 -24.45
N PHE A 359 18.83 6.60 -24.87
CA PHE A 359 19.24 5.72 -25.96
C PHE A 359 19.36 4.25 -25.48
N GLY A 360 18.77 3.32 -26.24
CA GLY A 360 18.80 1.87 -25.98
C GLY A 360 18.45 1.09 -27.25
N SER A 361 18.56 -0.25 -27.21
CA SER A 361 18.08 -1.10 -28.29
C SER A 361 16.55 -1.10 -28.34
N LEU A 362 15.95 -1.50 -29.47
CA LEU A 362 14.50 -1.63 -29.59
C LEU A 362 13.92 -2.66 -28.60
N SER A 363 14.71 -3.67 -28.24
CA SER A 363 14.35 -4.71 -27.28
C SER A 363 14.63 -4.34 -25.82
N SER A 364 15.31 -3.20 -25.56
CA SER A 364 15.68 -2.82 -24.20
C SER A 364 14.43 -2.57 -23.37
N THR A 365 14.33 -3.24 -22.22
CA THR A 365 13.29 -2.91 -21.24
C THR A 365 13.51 -1.49 -20.72
N LEU A 366 12.48 -0.89 -20.11
CA LEU A 366 12.56 0.49 -19.61
C LEU A 366 13.69 0.68 -18.59
N ASP A 367 14.03 -0.38 -17.85
CA ASP A 367 15.11 -0.36 -16.87
C ASP A 367 16.52 -0.49 -17.46
N GLU A 368 16.63 -0.98 -18.70
CA GLU A 368 17.90 -1.20 -19.40
C GLU A 368 18.34 0.02 -20.22
N ARG A 369 17.49 1.05 -20.38
CA ARG A 369 17.82 2.25 -21.15
C ARG A 369 18.79 3.14 -20.37
N ARG A 370 19.77 3.71 -21.09
CA ARG A 370 20.88 4.45 -20.47
C ARG A 370 20.40 5.77 -19.85
N LYS A 371 20.89 6.04 -18.64
CA LYS A 371 20.91 7.36 -18.00
C LYS A 371 22.36 7.64 -17.56
N ASN A 372 22.95 8.73 -18.01
CA ASN A 372 24.14 9.30 -17.42
C ASN A 372 23.67 10.27 -16.33
N ASN A 373 24.19 10.10 -15.10
CA ASN A 373 24.07 11.10 -14.05
C ASN A 373 25.12 12.19 -14.24
#